data_AF-A0A661AN88-F1
#
_entry.id   AF-A0A661AN88-F1
#
_cell.length_a   1.000
_cell.length_b   1.000
_cell.length_c   1.000
_cell.angle_alpha   90.00
_cell.angle_beta   90.00
_cell.angle_gamma   90.00
#
_symmetry.space_group_name_H-M   'P 1'
#
loop_
_entity.id
_entity.type
_entity.pdbx_description
1 polymer ?
#
loop_
_entity_poly.entity_id
_entity_poly.type
_entity_poly.pdbx_seq_one_letter_code
_entity_poly.pdbx_strand_id
1 'polypeptide(L)'
;MKEFDDFLQVVRRLRKECPWDRERTLQDMGEYLVEEAYEFLSAVREGKVEEVEEELGDVLLIFLMASVILEERGRRIEDIIRKVKE
;
A
#
# COMPACT_ATOMS: atom_id res chain seq x y z
N MET A 1 -5.96 -4.61 15.34
CA MET A 1 -6.37 -3.32 14.72
C MET A 1 -5.38 -2.23 15.06
N LYS A 2 -4.87 -2.17 16.30
CA LYS A 2 -3.79 -1.26 16.69
C LYS A 2 -2.58 -1.35 15.74
N GLU A 3 -2.24 -2.55 15.29
CA GLU A 3 -1.13 -2.82 14.38
C GLU A 3 -1.32 -2.12 13.02
N PHE A 4 -2.54 -2.18 12.47
CA PHE A 4 -2.88 -1.49 11.22
C PHE A 4 -2.85 0.03 11.40
N ASP A 5 -3.41 0.54 12.50
CA ASP A 5 -3.40 1.97 12.80
C ASP A 5 -1.97 2.49 12.99
N ASP A 6 -1.14 1.76 13.74
CA ASP A 6 0.28 2.07 13.95
C ASP A 6 1.03 2.09 12.61
N PHE A 7 0.80 1.10 11.73
CA PHE A 7 1.43 1.06 10.42
C PHE A 7 0.97 2.21 9.51
N LEU A 8 -0.32 2.54 9.50
CA LEU A 8 -0.84 3.70 8.78
C LEU A 8 -0.18 5.01 9.25
N GLN A 9 0.09 5.17 10.55
CA GLN A 9 0.85 6.31 11.05
C GLN A 9 2.30 6.31 10.55
N VAL A 10 2.94 5.14 10.45
CA VAL A 10 4.28 5.02 9.84
C VAL A 10 4.25 5.46 8.39
N VAL A 11 3.29 5.02 7.58
CA VAL A 11 3.16 5.42 6.17
C VAL A 11 2.93 6.93 6.03
N ARG A 12 2.07 7.53 6.86
CA ARG A 12 1.89 9.00 6.90
C ARG A 12 3.19 9.72 7.25
N ARG A 13 3.96 9.19 8.20
CA ARG A 13 5.27 9.75 8.56
C ARG A 13 6.26 9.63 7.40
N LEU A 14 6.33 8.48 6.73
CA LEU A 14 7.19 8.26 5.55
C LEU A 14 6.86 9.26 4.45
N ARG A 15 5.59 9.38 4.06
CA ARG A 15 5.12 10.38 3.08
C ARG A 15 5.56 11.80 3.44
N LYS A 16 5.57 12.13 4.74
CA LYS A 16 5.96 13.46 5.23
C LYS A 16 7.47 13.65 5.31
N GLU A 17 8.25 12.67 5.74
CA GLU A 17 9.65 12.84 6.15
C GLU A 17 10.66 12.31 5.13
N CYS A 18 10.32 11.27 4.37
CA CYS A 18 11.18 10.67 3.37
C CYS A 18 11.05 11.42 2.03
N PRO A 19 12.15 11.97 1.46
CA PRO A 19 12.10 12.69 0.19
C PRO A 19 11.56 11.85 -0.97
N TRP A 20 11.95 10.57 -1.04
CA TRP A 20 11.52 9.67 -2.10
C TRP A 20 10.00 9.40 -2.04
N ASP A 21 9.49 9.08 -0.84
CA ASP A 21 8.05 8.85 -0.62
C ASP A 21 7.22 10.09 -0.88
N ARG A 22 7.76 11.28 -0.56
CA ARG A 22 7.09 12.56 -0.81
C ARG A 22 6.92 12.87 -2.30
N GLU A 23 7.86 12.42 -3.14
CA GLU A 23 7.82 12.65 -4.58
C GLU A 23 6.95 11.63 -5.33
N ARG A 24 6.58 10.51 -4.69
CA ARG A 24 5.72 9.51 -5.31
C ARG A 24 4.34 10.06 -5.68
N THR A 25 3.82 9.60 -6.80
CA THR A 25 2.51 9.94 -7.34
C THR A 25 1.58 8.72 -7.34
N LEU A 26 0.29 8.95 -7.62
CA LEU A 26 -0.65 7.84 -7.84
C LEU A 26 -0.30 6.99 -9.06
N GLN A 27 0.40 7.56 -10.05
CA GLN A 27 0.87 6.79 -11.19
C GLN A 27 1.97 5.83 -10.77
N ASP A 28 2.98 6.31 -10.02
CA ASP A 28 4.06 5.46 -9.50
C ASP A 28 3.49 4.32 -8.64
N MET A 29 2.54 4.63 -7.74
CA MET A 29 1.90 3.60 -6.90
C MET A 29 1.12 2.57 -7.73
N GLY A 30 0.54 2.99 -8.86
CA GLY A 30 -0.14 2.07 -9.78
C GLY A 30 0.82 1.13 -10.50
N GLU A 31 2.01 1.63 -10.88
CA GLU A 31 3.06 0.81 -11.50
C GLU A 31 3.63 -0.20 -10.49
N TYR A 32 3.99 0.24 -9.28
CA TYR A 32 4.49 -0.67 -8.24
C TYR A 32 3.44 -1.70 -7.81
N LEU A 33 2.17 -1.32 -7.70
CA LEU A 33 1.12 -2.28 -7.36
C LEU A 33 1.00 -3.40 -8.39
N VAL A 34 1.25 -3.12 -9.67
CA VAL A 34 1.25 -4.15 -10.72
C VAL A 34 2.47 -5.06 -10.57
N GLU A 35 3.63 -4.50 -10.26
CA GLU A 35 4.86 -5.26 -10.00
C GLU A 35 4.66 -6.24 -8.82
N GLU A 36 4.27 -5.75 -7.64
CA GLU A 36 4.07 -6.61 -6.47
C GLU A 36 2.94 -7.63 -6.66
N ALA A 37 1.91 -7.30 -7.46
CA ALA A 37 0.86 -8.25 -7.79
C ALA A 37 1.39 -9.43 -8.63
N TYR A 38 2.39 -9.20 -9.49
CA TYR A 38 3.06 -10.26 -10.23
C TYR A 38 4.02 -11.06 -9.34
N GLU A 39 4.74 -10.41 -8.42
CA GLU A 39 5.61 -11.08 -7.45
C GLU A 39 4.79 -11.98 -6.52
N PHE A 40 3.69 -11.45 -5.96
CA PHE A 40 2.69 -12.21 -5.20
C PHE A 40 2.19 -13.43 -5.98
N LEU A 41 1.79 -13.23 -7.25
CA LEU A 41 1.31 -14.33 -8.09
C LEU A 41 2.39 -15.39 -8.33
N SER A 42 3.65 -14.98 -8.47
CA SER A 42 4.78 -15.89 -8.62
C SER A 42 5.00 -16.71 -7.35
N ALA A 43 5.04 -16.06 -6.18
CA ALA A 43 5.19 -16.71 -4.88
C ALA A 43 4.09 -17.74 -4.62
N VAL A 44 2.83 -17.41 -4.95
CA VAL A 44 1.68 -18.33 -4.86
C VAL A 44 1.88 -19.55 -5.77
N ARG A 45 2.32 -19.35 -7.02
CA ARG A 45 2.53 -20.44 -7.98
C ARG A 45 3.67 -21.38 -7.56
N GLU A 46 4.68 -20.84 -6.91
CA GLU A 46 5.84 -21.59 -6.41
C GLU A 46 5.59 -22.23 -5.04
N GLY A 47 4.45 -21.93 -4.39
CA GLY A 47 4.08 -22.48 -3.09
C GLY A 47 4.95 -21.97 -1.94
N LYS A 48 5.56 -20.80 -2.09
CA LYS A 48 6.48 -20.20 -1.12
C LYS A 48 5.73 -19.28 -0.18
N VAL A 49 5.27 -19.83 0.94
CA VAL A 49 4.40 -19.12 1.89
C VAL A 49 5.06 -17.87 2.47
N GLU A 50 6.37 -17.91 2.77
CA GLU A 50 7.09 -16.75 3.31
C GLU A 50 7.12 -15.58 2.31
N GLU A 51 7.43 -15.86 1.04
CA GLU A 51 7.38 -14.83 -0.03
C GLU A 51 5.94 -14.32 -0.18
N VAL A 52 4.92 -15.18 -0.14
CA VAL A 52 3.51 -14.73 -0.21
C VAL A 52 3.16 -13.72 0.89
N GLU A 53 3.65 -13.92 2.11
CA GLU A 53 3.43 -12.98 3.22
C GLU A 53 4.17 -11.66 3.01
N GLU A 54 5.39 -11.70 2.47
CA GLU A 54 6.20 -10.53 2.11
C GLU A 54 5.49 -9.67 1.05
N GLU A 55 5.10 -10.28 -0.07
CA GLU A 55 4.45 -9.59 -1.19
C GLU A 55 3.09 -8.98 -0.80
N LEU A 56 2.33 -9.67 0.06
CA LEU A 56 1.08 -9.10 0.61
C LEU A 56 1.35 -7.89 1.49
N GLY A 57 2.48 -7.87 2.20
CA GLY A 57 2.97 -6.72 2.95
C GLY A 57 3.29 -5.53 2.05
N ASP A 58 3.95 -5.77 0.92
CA ASP A 58 4.33 -4.72 -0.03
C ASP A 58 3.11 -4.16 -0.78
N VAL A 59 2.18 -5.02 -1.21
CA VAL A 59 0.87 -4.60 -1.73
C VAL A 59 0.14 -3.72 -0.71
N LEU A 60 0.14 -4.10 0.57
CA LEU A 60 -0.49 -3.30 1.62
C LEU A 60 0.21 -1.94 1.79
N LEU A 61 1.54 -1.90 1.81
CA LEU A 61 2.32 -0.67 1.91
C LEU A 61 2.00 0.29 0.76
N ILE A 62 2.01 -0.20 -0.48
CA ILE A 62 1.73 0.59 -1.68
C ILE A 62 0.28 1.10 -1.68
N PHE A 63 -0.68 0.26 -1.31
CA PHE A 63 -2.07 0.66 -1.17
C PHE A 63 -2.25 1.77 -0.12
N LEU A 64 -1.61 1.64 1.04
CA LEU A 64 -1.69 2.66 2.09
C LEU A 64 -0.99 3.95 1.65
N MET A 65 0.16 3.87 0.98
CA MET A 65 0.84 5.06 0.44
C MET A 65 -0.05 5.79 -0.57
N ALA A 66 -0.68 5.07 -1.51
CA ALA A 66 -1.65 5.65 -2.44
C ALA A 66 -2.85 6.30 -1.71
N SER A 67 -3.32 5.67 -0.63
CA SER A 67 -4.39 6.20 0.21
C SER A 67 -3.96 7.50 0.91
N VAL A 68 -2.74 7.57 1.46
CA VAL A 68 -2.19 8.79 2.08
C VAL A 68 -1.99 9.91 1.03
N ILE A 69 -1.57 9.59 -0.19
CA ILE A 69 -1.50 10.57 -1.28
C ILE A 69 -2.90 11.14 -1.60
N LEU A 70 -3.96 10.33 -1.51
CA LEU A 70 -5.34 10.78 -1.67
C LEU A 70 -5.84 11.62 -0.49
N GLU A 71 -5.32 11.41 0.73
CA GLU A 71 -5.64 12.24 1.90
C GLU A 71 -5.26 13.69 1.67
N GLU A 72 -4.16 13.96 0.95
CA GLU A 72 -3.73 15.31 0.53
C GLU A 72 -4.78 16.01 -0.36
N ARG A 73 -5.70 15.23 -0.97
CA ARG A 73 -6.82 15.70 -1.80
C ARG A 73 -8.17 15.61 -1.07
N GLY A 74 -8.15 15.44 0.25
CA GLY A 74 -9.34 15.35 1.08
C GLY A 74 -10.16 14.08 0.86
N ARG A 75 -9.50 12.96 0.56
CA ARG A 75 -10.11 11.62 0.50
C ARG A 75 -9.40 10.72 1.49
N ARG A 76 -10.11 10.27 2.53
CA ARG A 76 -9.49 9.46 3.58
C ARG A 76 -9.64 7.98 3.30
N ILE A 77 -8.80 7.17 3.95
CA ILE A 77 -8.86 5.71 3.82
C ILE A 77 -10.24 5.15 4.16
N GLU A 78 -10.98 5.74 5.10
CA GLU A 78 -12.33 5.31 5.44
C GLU A 78 -13.31 5.52 4.27
N ASP A 79 -13.08 6.54 3.44
CA ASP A 79 -13.89 6.78 2.24
C ASP A 79 -13.62 5.73 1.16
N ILE A 80 -12.40 5.16 1.13
CA ILE A 80 -12.03 4.06 0.23
C ILE A 80 -12.66 2.76 0.73
N ILE A 81 -12.53 2.45 2.02
CA ILE A 81 -13.10 1.24 2.63
C ILE A 81 -14.62 1.19 2.42
N ARG A 82 -15.32 2.32 2.58
CA ARG A 82 -16.78 2.41 2.33
C ARG A 82 -17.20 2.14 0.89
N LYS A 83 -16.28 2.14 -0.08
CA LYS A 83 -16.57 1.84 -1.48
C LYS A 83 -16.43 0.36 -1.82
N VAL A 84 -15.84 -0.46 -0.95
CA VAL A 84 -15.78 -1.91 -1.14
C VAL A 84 -17.22 -2.44 -1.15
N LYS A 85 -17.60 -3.09 -2.24
CA LYS A 85 -18.89 -3.76 -2.40
C LYS A 85 -18.65 -5.26 -2.30
N GLU A 86 -19.52 -5.94 -1.56
CA GLU A 86 -19.61 -7.41 -1.51
C GLU A 86 -20.08 -7.96 -2.87
#